data_AF-A0A7S1LR65-F1
#
_entry.id   AF-A0A7S1LR65-F1
#
_cell.length_a   1.000
_cell.length_b   1.000
_cell.length_c   1.000
_cell.angle_alpha   90.00
_cell.angle_beta   90.00
_cell.angle_gamma   90.00
#
_symmetry.space_group_name_H-M   'P 1'
#
loop_
_entity.id
_entity.type
_entity.pdbx_description
1 polymer ?
#
loop_
_entity_poly.entity_id
_entity_poly.type
_entity_poly.pdbx_seq_one_letter_code
_entity_poly.pdbx_strand_id
1 'polypeptide(L)'
;SWPRMCAFDASLPCATELSLNVVEWPEGMTTLFRNLGQLRHFSLESAGTEEPASDPPHTLWRSLSVAADLEALEIRDLPAFPAIDPAHVPPASLPTLRRVAIGQCPSVLEKPATWAFLAGLP
;
A
#
# COMPACT_ATOMS: atom_id res chain seq x y z
N SER A 1 -2.53 21.79 -14.94
CA SER A 1 -2.99 20.79 -15.93
C SER A 1 -2.51 19.46 -15.43
N TRP A 2 -3.42 18.64 -14.89
CA TRP A 2 -3.07 17.35 -14.28
C TRP A 2 -2.77 16.33 -15.39
N PRO A 3 -1.69 15.53 -15.31
CA PRO A 3 -1.62 14.31 -16.09
C PRO A 3 -2.66 13.34 -15.53
N ARG A 4 -3.29 12.62 -16.44
CA ARG A 4 -4.42 11.72 -16.19
C ARG A 4 -3.99 10.67 -15.16
N MET A 5 -4.54 10.76 -13.95
CA MET A 5 -4.86 9.54 -13.18
C MET A 5 -5.46 8.56 -14.19
N CYS A 6 -4.85 7.38 -14.33
CA CYS A 6 -5.51 6.29 -15.00
C CYS A 6 -6.88 6.18 -14.32
N ALA A 7 -7.94 6.50 -15.07
CA ALA A 7 -9.30 6.40 -14.57
C ALA A 7 -9.45 4.96 -14.07
N PHE A 8 -9.54 4.81 -12.75
CA PHE A 8 -9.79 3.50 -12.18
C PHE A 8 -11.20 3.14 -12.61
N ASP A 9 -11.30 2.28 -13.62
CA ASP A 9 -12.58 1.81 -14.10
C ASP A 9 -13.18 0.97 -12.97
N ALA A 10 -14.20 1.52 -12.31
CA ALA A 10 -14.92 0.85 -11.23
C ALA A 10 -15.68 -0.41 -11.71
N SER A 11 -15.52 -0.79 -12.98
CA SER A 11 -16.02 -2.01 -13.62
C SER A 11 -15.28 -3.30 -13.24
N LEU A 12 -14.27 -3.24 -12.35
CA LEU A 12 -13.51 -4.41 -11.88
C LEU A 12 -13.78 -4.79 -10.40
N PRO A 13 -15.04 -5.00 -9.96
CA PRO A 13 -15.33 -5.41 -8.58
C PRO A 13 -14.78 -6.79 -8.20
N CYS A 14 -14.27 -7.55 -9.19
CA CYS A 14 -13.69 -8.88 -9.01
C CYS A 14 -12.15 -8.89 -9.09
N ALA A 15 -11.49 -7.72 -9.16
CA ALA A 15 -10.03 -7.69 -9.21
C ALA A 15 -9.44 -8.19 -7.89
N THR A 16 -8.74 -9.32 -7.95
CA THR A 16 -8.02 -9.88 -6.80
C THR A 16 -6.59 -9.35 -6.71
N GLU A 17 -6.09 -8.67 -7.74
CA GLU A 17 -4.73 -8.16 -7.80
C GLU A 17 -4.73 -6.71 -8.28
N LEU A 18 -3.93 -5.87 -7.61
CA LEU A 18 -3.73 -4.48 -7.97
C LEU A 18 -2.25 -4.13 -7.85
N SER A 19 -1.67 -3.64 -8.93
CA SER A 19 -0.32 -3.08 -8.95
C SER A 19 -0.39 -1.62 -9.36
N LEU A 20 0.20 -0.74 -8.55
CA LEU A 20 0.26 0.69 -8.80
C LEU A 20 1.70 1.15 -8.97
N ASN A 21 1.99 1.75 -10.12
CA ASN A 21 3.25 2.43 -10.38
C ASN A 21 3.13 3.88 -9.91
N VAL A 22 3.89 4.25 -8.88
CA VAL A 22 3.85 5.56 -8.25
C VAL A 22 4.67 6.54 -9.07
N VAL A 23 3.97 7.42 -9.76
CA VAL A 23 4.50 8.70 -10.26
C VAL A 23 4.06 9.82 -9.32
N GLU A 24 2.83 9.72 -8.83
CA GLU A 24 2.21 10.58 -7.82
C GLU A 24 1.53 9.69 -6.78
N TRP A 25 1.44 10.14 -5.53
CA TRP A 25 0.80 9.35 -4.48
C TRP A 25 -0.70 9.19 -4.74
N PRO A 26 -1.22 7.95 -4.69
CA PRO A 26 -2.63 7.71 -4.97
C PRO A 26 -3.51 8.31 -3.87
N GLU A 27 -4.46 9.15 -4.27
CA GLU A 27 -5.51 9.67 -3.39
C GLU A 27 -6.69 8.68 -3.31
N GLY A 28 -7.46 8.72 -2.22
CA GLY A 28 -8.69 7.93 -2.11
C GLY A 28 -8.51 6.42 -1.94
N MET A 29 -7.32 5.96 -1.55
CA MET A 29 -6.98 4.54 -1.37
C MET A 29 -7.98 3.77 -0.48
N THR A 30 -8.56 4.40 0.54
CA THR A 30 -9.58 3.76 1.39
C THR A 30 -10.83 3.38 0.60
N THR A 31 -11.29 4.26 -0.29
CA THR A 31 -12.45 3.99 -1.17
C THR A 31 -12.10 2.91 -2.18
N LEU A 32 -10.88 2.94 -2.70
CA LEU A 32 -10.39 1.93 -3.64
C LEU A 32 -10.37 0.54 -3.00
N PHE A 33 -9.76 0.37 -1.82
CA PHE A 33 -9.74 -0.95 -1.14
C PHE A 33 -11.14 -1.41 -0.74
N ARG A 34 -12.03 -0.48 -0.36
CA ARG A 34 -13.43 -0.82 -0.07
C ARG A 34 -14.17 -1.33 -1.30
N ASN A 35 -13.94 -0.71 -2.46
CA ASN A 35 -14.57 -1.13 -3.71
C ASN A 35 -13.97 -2.44 -4.23
N LEU A 36 -12.68 -2.66 -4.00
CA LEU A 36 -11.97 -3.90 -4.28
C LEU A 36 -12.00 -4.83 -3.06
N GLY A 37 -13.19 -5.10 -2.55
CA GLY A 37 -13.35 -5.92 -1.33
C GLY A 37 -12.79 -7.34 -1.44
N GLN A 38 -12.51 -7.83 -2.65
CA GLN A 38 -11.90 -9.14 -2.93
C GLN A 38 -10.40 -9.05 -3.24
N LEU A 39 -9.76 -7.90 -3.00
CA LEU A 39 -8.35 -7.71 -3.29
C LEU A 39 -7.49 -8.60 -2.38
N ARG A 40 -6.71 -9.48 -2.99
CA ARG A 40 -5.80 -10.42 -2.33
C ARG A 40 -4.36 -10.00 -2.45
N HIS A 41 -3.96 -9.39 -3.57
CA HIS A 41 -2.59 -8.97 -3.81
C HIS A 41 -2.55 -7.48 -4.12
N PHE A 42 -1.75 -6.74 -3.35
CA PHE A 42 -1.50 -5.32 -3.57
C PHE A 42 -0.01 -5.07 -3.72
N SER A 43 0.39 -4.43 -4.81
CA SER A 43 1.76 -4.02 -5.07
C SER A 43 1.85 -2.51 -5.32
N LEU A 44 2.88 -1.90 -4.73
CA LEU A 44 3.23 -0.51 -4.93
C LEU A 44 4.70 -0.43 -5.34
N GLU A 45 4.98 0.13 -6.51
CA GLU A 45 6.33 0.21 -7.07
C GLU A 45 6.58 1.63 -7.60
N SER A 46 7.81 2.14 -7.49
CA SER A 46 8.15 3.42 -8.14
C SER A 46 8.15 3.27 -9.66
N ALA A 47 7.61 4.26 -10.36
CA ALA A 47 7.60 4.27 -11.83
C ALA A 47 8.96 4.66 -12.46
N GLY A 48 9.98 5.00 -11.66
CA GLY A 48 11.28 5.42 -12.18
C GLY A 48 12.33 5.75 -11.10
N THR A 49 13.47 6.31 -11.53
CA THR A 49 14.58 6.71 -10.66
C THR A 49 14.36 8.04 -9.92
N GLU A 50 13.33 8.79 -10.30
CA GLU A 50 12.99 10.06 -9.68
C GLU A 50 12.03 9.80 -8.51
N GLU A 51 12.39 10.25 -7.31
CA GLU A 51 11.48 10.19 -6.17
C GLU A 51 10.21 11.00 -6.46
N PRO A 52 9.03 10.52 -6.01
CA PRO A 52 7.80 11.28 -6.13
C PRO A 52 7.97 12.66 -5.48
N ALA A 53 7.49 13.70 -6.16
CA ALA A 53 7.76 15.11 -5.81
C ALA A 53 7.14 15.58 -4.47
N SER A 54 6.41 14.72 -3.78
CA SER A 54 5.71 15.01 -2.54
C SER A 54 5.97 13.94 -1.50
N ASP A 55 5.84 14.32 -0.22
CA ASP A 55 5.92 13.36 0.87
C ASP A 55 4.80 12.31 0.75
N PRO A 56 5.08 11.03 1.00
CA PRO A 56 4.06 10.01 0.97
C PRO A 56 3.00 10.25 2.03
N PRO A 57 1.71 10.09 1.69
CA PRO A 57 0.64 10.26 2.65
C PRO A 57 0.67 9.11 3.66
N HIS A 58 0.88 9.41 4.94
CA HIS A 58 0.70 8.45 6.05
C HIS A 58 -0.70 7.79 6.06
N THR A 59 -1.67 8.40 5.37
CA THR A 59 -3.03 7.88 5.23
C THR A 59 -3.10 6.64 4.33
N LEU A 60 -2.11 6.39 3.46
CA LEU A 60 -2.06 5.20 2.61
C LEU A 60 -2.06 3.92 3.45
N TRP A 61 -1.27 3.92 4.54
CA TRP A 61 -1.28 2.81 5.49
C TRP A 61 -2.65 2.62 6.11
N ARG A 62 -3.24 3.68 6.65
CA ARG A 62 -4.60 3.62 7.22
C ARG A 62 -5.62 3.04 6.25
N SER A 63 -5.46 3.28 4.95
CA SER A 63 -6.34 2.70 3.94
C SER A 63 -6.27 1.18 3.88
N LEU A 64 -5.13 0.55 4.16
CA LEU A 64 -5.03 -0.92 4.23
C LEU A 64 -5.88 -1.53 5.36
N SER A 65 -6.28 -0.77 6.38
CA SER A 65 -7.10 -1.30 7.47
C SER A 65 -8.48 -1.81 7.03
N VAL A 66 -8.91 -1.49 5.80
CA VAL A 66 -10.17 -1.97 5.21
C VAL A 66 -9.97 -3.09 4.17
N ALA A 67 -8.74 -3.52 3.93
CA ALA A 67 -8.38 -4.57 2.97
C ALA A 67 -8.35 -5.95 3.66
N ALA A 68 -9.48 -6.40 4.20
CA ALA A 68 -9.55 -7.59 5.07
C ALA A 68 -9.14 -8.92 4.37
N ASP A 69 -9.31 -8.99 3.06
CA ASP A 69 -9.00 -10.18 2.24
C ASP A 69 -7.58 -10.14 1.64
N LEU A 70 -6.75 -9.17 2.03
CA LEU A 70 -5.41 -9.01 1.48
C LEU A 70 -4.46 -10.12 1.98
N GLU A 71 -4.00 -10.96 1.06
CA GLU A 71 -3.08 -12.08 1.30
C GLU A 71 -1.60 -11.71 1.08
N ALA A 72 -1.31 -10.78 0.16
CA ALA A 72 0.05 -10.32 -0.13
C ALA A 72 0.14 -8.80 -0.30
N LEU A 73 1.18 -8.22 0.31
CA LEU A 73 1.56 -6.81 0.22
C LEU A 73 2.99 -6.71 -0.30
N GLU A 74 3.19 -6.03 -1.42
CA GLU A 74 4.52 -5.77 -1.99
C GLU A 74 4.79 -4.28 -2.13
N ILE A 75 5.98 -3.83 -1.72
CA ILE A 75 6.41 -2.44 -1.80
C ILE A 75 7.85 -2.41 -2.26
N ARG A 76 8.09 -1.76 -3.39
CA ARG A 76 9.38 -1.80 -4.08
C ARG A 76 9.82 -0.42 -4.53
N ASP A 77 11.12 -0.15 -4.39
CA ASP A 77 11.79 1.01 -5.00
C ASP A 77 11.21 2.37 -4.58
N LEU A 78 10.69 2.48 -3.35
CA LEU A 78 10.14 3.71 -2.78
C LEU A 78 10.98 4.17 -1.57
N PRO A 79 12.12 4.86 -1.79
CA PRO A 79 13.07 5.20 -0.73
C PRO A 79 12.52 6.16 0.33
N ALA A 80 11.66 7.11 -0.06
CA ALA A 80 10.97 8.02 0.85
C ALA A 80 9.71 7.42 1.53
N PHE A 81 9.34 6.16 1.24
CA PHE A 81 8.07 5.61 1.72
C PHE A 81 8.01 5.56 3.26
N PRO A 82 6.89 5.93 3.88
CA PRO A 82 6.81 6.02 5.32
C PRO A 82 6.66 4.61 5.89
N ALA A 83 7.16 4.42 7.10
CA ALA A 83 6.99 3.17 7.82
C ALA A 83 5.52 2.79 8.03
N ILE A 84 5.27 1.48 8.01
CA ILE A 84 4.02 0.91 8.52
C ILE A 84 4.01 1.08 10.03
N ASP A 85 2.88 1.56 10.57
CA ASP A 85 2.71 1.77 12.00
C ASP A 85 1.46 1.02 12.49
N PRO A 86 1.57 0.14 13.50
CA PRO A 86 0.42 -0.51 14.14
C PRO A 86 -0.66 0.45 14.63
N ALA A 87 -0.31 1.70 14.97
CA ALA A 87 -1.26 2.74 15.36
C ALA A 87 -2.14 3.20 14.20
N HIS A 88 -1.64 3.09 12.97
CA HIS A 88 -2.35 3.44 11.74
C HIS A 88 -3.03 2.23 11.10
N VAL A 89 -2.40 1.06 11.19
CA VAL A 89 -2.90 -0.19 10.62
C VAL A 89 -2.72 -1.28 11.67
N PRO A 90 -3.75 -1.57 12.46
CA PRO A 90 -3.71 -2.70 13.35
C PRO A 90 -3.47 -3.98 12.54
N PRO A 91 -2.50 -4.84 12.90
CA PRO A 91 -2.29 -6.12 12.21
C PRO A 91 -3.55 -6.99 12.15
N ALA A 92 -4.40 -6.92 13.19
CA ALA A 92 -5.69 -7.59 13.25
C ALA A 92 -6.68 -7.17 12.15
N SER A 93 -6.47 -6.02 11.50
CA SER A 93 -7.26 -5.57 10.34
C SER A 93 -6.89 -6.29 9.04
N LEU A 94 -5.76 -7.00 9.02
CA LEU A 94 -5.25 -7.75 7.86
C LEU A 94 -5.15 -9.25 8.21
N PRO A 95 -6.28 -9.90 8.57
CA PRO A 95 -6.28 -11.25 9.14
C PRO A 95 -5.83 -12.34 8.16
N THR A 96 -5.80 -12.04 6.86
CA THR A 96 -5.45 -12.97 5.78
C THR A 96 -4.04 -12.73 5.23
N LEU A 97 -3.34 -11.69 5.69
CA LEU A 97 -2.05 -11.29 5.16
C LEU A 97 -0.96 -12.28 5.57
N ARG A 98 -0.36 -12.93 4.57
CA ARG A 98 0.65 -13.98 4.77
C ARG A 98 1.99 -13.65 4.15
N ARG A 99 2.01 -12.70 3.20
CA ARG A 99 3.21 -12.34 2.46
C ARG A 99 3.38 -10.84 2.50
N VAL A 100 4.54 -10.40 2.99
CA VAL A 100 4.97 -9.00 2.90
C VAL A 100 6.36 -8.97 2.29
N ALA A 101 6.50 -8.26 1.17
CA ALA A 101 7.77 -8.04 0.51
C ALA A 101 8.08 -6.54 0.48
N ILE A 102 9.20 -6.14 1.08
CA ILE A 102 9.66 -4.75 1.10
C ILE A 102 11.07 -4.74 0.50
N GLY A 103 11.22 -4.13 -0.68
CA GLY A 103 12.48 -4.04 -1.41
C GLY A 103 12.85 -2.59 -1.68
N GLN A 104 14.13 -2.22 -1.53
CA GLN A 104 14.62 -0.87 -1.87
C GLN A 104 13.81 0.28 -1.24
N CYS A 105 13.34 0.08 0.00
CA CYS A 105 12.59 1.06 0.79
C CYS A 105 13.30 1.32 2.14
N PRO A 106 14.50 1.95 2.16
CA PRO A 106 15.28 2.18 3.38
C PRO A 106 14.48 2.83 4.52
N SER A 107 13.68 3.87 4.23
CA SER A 107 12.89 4.58 5.25
C SER A 107 11.83 3.70 5.93
N VAL A 108 11.38 2.65 5.26
CA VAL A 108 10.43 1.67 5.83
C VAL A 108 11.17 0.69 6.73
N LEU A 109 12.29 0.15 6.25
CA LEU A 109 13.06 -0.91 6.93
C LEU A 109 13.82 -0.40 8.16
N GLU A 110 14.21 0.87 8.20
CA GLU A 110 14.95 1.46 9.32
C GLU A 110 14.09 1.77 10.55
N LYS A 111 12.75 1.70 10.43
CA LYS A 111 11.84 2.15 11.48
C LYS A 111 11.34 0.99 12.35
N PRO A 112 11.48 1.06 13.68
CA PRO A 112 10.99 0.02 14.59
C PRO A 112 9.50 -0.30 14.45
N ALA A 113 8.68 0.70 14.10
CA ALA A 113 7.24 0.54 13.92
C ALA A 113 6.88 -0.48 12.84
N THR A 114 7.65 -0.53 11.74
CA THR A 114 7.42 -1.50 10.66
C THR A 114 7.67 -2.92 11.15
N TRP A 115 8.74 -3.15 11.89
CA TRP A 115 9.02 -4.46 12.46
C TRP A 115 7.98 -4.88 13.51
N ALA A 116 7.50 -3.95 14.33
CA ALA A 116 6.42 -4.21 15.27
C ALA A 116 5.11 -4.59 14.57
N PHE A 117 4.79 -3.92 13.46
CA PHE A 117 3.65 -4.29 12.61
C PHE A 117 3.83 -5.69 12.03
N LEU A 118 4.97 -5.98 11.39
CA LEU A 118 5.25 -7.30 10.79
C LEU A 118 5.21 -8.43 11.82
N ALA A 119 5.74 -8.19 13.02
CA ALA A 119 5.72 -9.16 14.11
C ALA A 119 4.31 -9.40 14.70
N GLY A 120 3.38 -8.48 14.47
CA GLY A 120 1.99 -8.60 14.92
C GLY A 120 1.06 -9.24 13.88
N LEU A 121 1.55 -9.55 12.68
CA LEU A 121 0.76 -10.25 11.66
C LEU A 121 0.43 -11.68 12.12
N PRO A 122 -0.75 -12.21 11.71
CA PRO A 122 -1.24 -13.52 12.12
C PRO A 122 -0.43 -14.71 11.56
#